data_AF-A0A358N9A7-F1
#
_entry.id   AF-A0A358N9A7-F1
#
_cell.length_a   1.000
_cell.length_b   1.000
_cell.length_c   1.000
_cell.angle_alpha   90.00
_cell.angle_beta   90.00
_cell.angle_gamma   90.00
#
_symmetry.space_group_name_H-M   'P 1'
#
loop_
_entity.id
_entity.type
_entity.pdbx_description
1 polymer ?
#
loop_
_entity_poly.entity_id
_entity_poly.type
_entity_poly.pdbx_seq_one_letter_code
_entity_poly.pdbx_strand_id
1 'polypeptide(L)'
;MNANGQPERYQRVDHAKWFIHLLTWDGVVPVVMWSLPFLVRRFGPPNNDRFFVFAVVGGLIFGVLLRYAFGMRHIRTNYCSSRVKSLQRIGLLAMIALLVWFECLLCVMPPIPPAGLKAPEMMFFTAMFSGYLLFMACVLYPGRRCFHEGDNE
;
A
#
# COMPACT_ATOMS: atom_id res chain seq x y z
N MET A 1 -25.70 -4.94 23.82
CA MET A 1 -26.41 -5.99 24.59
C MET A 1 -26.89 -6.98 23.55
N ASN A 2 -26.36 -8.18 23.60
CA ASN A 2 -26.79 -9.30 22.78
C ASN A 2 -28.16 -9.80 23.27
N ALA A 3 -28.81 -10.71 22.51
CA ALA A 3 -30.17 -11.20 22.79
C ALA A 3 -30.38 -11.74 24.23
N ASN A 4 -29.29 -12.09 24.91
CA ASN A 4 -29.26 -12.62 26.28
C ASN A 4 -28.94 -11.56 27.37
N GLY A 5 -28.89 -10.26 27.03
CA GLY A 5 -28.66 -9.18 27.99
C GLY A 5 -27.22 -9.08 28.54
N GLN A 6 -26.28 -9.89 28.05
CA GLN A 6 -24.86 -9.79 28.39
C GLN A 6 -24.20 -8.56 27.73
N PRO A 7 -23.12 -8.01 28.31
CA PRO A 7 -22.30 -6.99 27.65
C PRO A 7 -21.39 -7.64 26.59
N GLU A 8 -21.55 -7.26 25.33
CA GLU A 8 -20.67 -7.70 24.23
C GLU A 8 -19.20 -7.48 24.59
N ARG A 9 -18.41 -8.56 24.75
CA ARG A 9 -16.96 -8.44 24.91
C ARG A 9 -16.33 -8.05 23.58
N TYR A 10 -16.11 -6.75 23.39
CA TYR A 10 -15.29 -6.24 22.30
C TYR A 10 -13.85 -6.73 22.45
N GLN A 11 -13.43 -7.68 21.62
CA GLN A 11 -12.01 -8.03 21.52
C GLN A 11 -11.28 -6.84 20.89
N ARG A 12 -10.42 -6.18 21.69
CA ARG A 12 -9.64 -5.05 21.20
C ARG A 12 -8.78 -5.50 20.03
N VAL A 13 -9.04 -4.92 18.86
CA VAL A 13 -8.12 -5.02 17.74
C VAL A 13 -6.87 -4.28 18.15
N ASP A 14 -5.72 -4.93 18.03
CA ASP A 14 -4.44 -4.32 18.34
C ASP A 14 -4.08 -3.31 17.23
N HIS A 15 -4.61 -2.10 17.37
CA HIS A 15 -4.49 -1.02 16.37
C HIS A 15 -3.04 -0.67 16.10
N ALA A 16 -2.15 -0.78 17.10
CA ALA A 16 -0.73 -0.55 16.94
C ALA A 16 -0.11 -1.58 15.99
N LYS A 17 -0.42 -2.88 16.18
CA LYS A 17 0.06 -3.94 15.29
C LYS A 17 -0.43 -3.77 13.86
N TRP A 18 -1.71 -3.41 13.67
CA TRP A 18 -2.26 -3.11 12.35
C TRP A 18 -1.55 -1.92 11.70
N PHE A 19 -1.39 -0.81 12.43
CA PHE A 19 -0.77 0.40 11.91
C PHE A 19 0.71 0.19 11.56
N ILE A 20 1.47 -0.52 12.41
CA ILE A 20 2.85 -0.90 12.11
C ILE A 20 2.91 -1.78 10.87
N HIS A 21 1.99 -2.73 10.72
CA HIS A 21 1.95 -3.57 9.53
C HIS A 21 1.67 -2.73 8.27
N LEU A 22 0.71 -1.80 8.33
CA LEU A 22 0.40 -0.86 7.26
C LEU A 22 1.62 0.01 6.92
N LEU A 23 2.27 0.61 7.93
CA LEU A 23 3.42 1.51 7.74
C LEU A 23 4.65 0.76 7.19
N THR A 24 4.94 -0.42 7.71
CA THR A 24 6.10 -1.21 7.29
C THR A 24 5.88 -1.77 5.88
N TRP A 25 4.66 -2.20 5.57
CA TRP A 25 4.36 -2.80 4.27
C TRP A 25 4.08 -1.73 3.20
N ASP A 26 3.00 -0.96 3.36
CA ASP A 26 2.58 0.05 2.39
C ASP A 26 3.48 1.28 2.41
N GLY A 27 4.29 1.50 3.45
CA GLY A 27 5.28 2.58 3.47
C GLY A 27 6.62 2.21 2.84
N VAL A 28 7.14 0.99 3.08
CA VAL A 28 8.47 0.61 2.57
C VAL A 28 8.43 0.26 1.08
N VAL A 29 7.42 -0.47 0.62
CA VAL A 29 7.39 -0.94 -0.77
C VAL A 29 7.39 0.23 -1.78
N PRO A 30 6.62 1.33 -1.62
CA PRO A 30 6.70 2.46 -2.55
C PRO A 30 8.08 3.13 -2.53
N VAL A 31 8.69 3.28 -1.36
CA VAL A 31 10.03 3.87 -1.24
C VAL A 31 11.07 3.01 -1.97
N VAL A 32 10.99 1.69 -1.81
CA VAL A 32 11.88 0.76 -2.53
C VAL A 32 11.66 0.85 -4.04
N MET A 33 10.41 0.88 -4.50
CA MET A 33 10.08 1.00 -5.93
C MET A 33 10.58 2.33 -6.51
N TRP A 34 10.38 3.44 -5.81
CA TRP A 34 10.91 4.75 -6.21
C TRP A 34 12.43 4.78 -6.28
N SER A 35 13.12 4.07 -5.37
CA SER A 35 14.58 3.99 -5.40
C SER A 35 15.12 3.15 -6.56
N LEU A 36 14.31 2.26 -7.14
CA LEU A 36 14.76 1.23 -8.07
C LEU A 36 15.33 1.80 -9.38
N PRO A 37 14.70 2.76 -10.08
CA PRO A 37 15.31 3.40 -11.25
C PRO A 37 16.67 4.05 -10.96
N PHE A 38 16.84 4.62 -9.75
CA PHE A 38 18.10 5.23 -9.34
C PHE A 38 19.18 4.20 -9.07
N LEU A 39 18.83 3.12 -8.34
CA LEU A 39 19.75 2.02 -8.07
C LEU A 39 20.19 1.35 -9.38
N VAL A 40 19.26 1.11 -10.30
CA VAL A 40 19.57 0.51 -11.60
C VAL A 40 20.45 1.44 -12.45
N ARG A 41 20.22 2.75 -12.46
CA ARG A 41 21.11 3.69 -13.18
C ARG A 41 22.48 3.84 -12.52
N ARG A 42 22.55 3.75 -11.19
CA ARG A 42 23.79 3.93 -10.43
C ARG A 42 24.71 2.71 -10.48
N PHE A 43 24.13 1.51 -10.40
CA PHE A 43 24.85 0.24 -10.31
C PHE A 43 24.77 -0.61 -11.60
N GLY A 44 23.90 -0.25 -12.54
CA GLY A 44 23.72 -0.97 -13.78
C GLY A 44 24.81 -0.70 -14.82
N PRO A 45 24.87 -1.53 -15.88
CA PRO A 45 25.84 -1.37 -16.95
C PRO A 45 25.62 -0.05 -17.71
N PRO A 46 26.69 0.69 -18.06
CA PRO A 46 26.57 1.89 -18.88
C PRO A 46 25.98 1.55 -20.26
N ASN A 47 25.10 2.40 -20.77
CA ASN A 47 24.41 2.28 -22.08
C ASN A 47 23.53 1.04 -22.30
N ASN A 48 23.07 0.36 -21.24
CA ASN A 48 22.16 -0.78 -21.39
C ASN A 48 20.70 -0.42 -21.06
N ASP A 49 20.07 0.35 -21.95
CA ASP A 49 18.67 0.77 -21.82
C ASP A 49 17.71 -0.41 -21.72
N ARG A 50 18.05 -1.55 -22.36
CA ARG A 50 17.24 -2.77 -22.29
C ARG A 50 17.21 -3.32 -20.87
N PHE A 51 18.37 -3.41 -20.21
CA PHE A 51 18.45 -3.85 -18.82
C PHE A 51 17.69 -2.90 -17.88
N PHE A 52 17.81 -1.59 -18.11
CA PHE A 52 17.06 -0.60 -17.33
C PHE A 52 15.54 -0.82 -17.43
N VAL A 53 15.01 -0.98 -18.65
CA VAL A 53 13.57 -1.22 -18.86
C VAL A 53 13.13 -2.52 -18.20
N PHE A 54 13.86 -3.62 -18.38
CA PHE A 54 13.49 -4.90 -17.74
C PHE A 54 13.53 -4.83 -16.21
N ALA A 55 14.54 -4.18 -15.62
CA ALA A 55 14.65 -4.05 -14.17
C ALA A 55 13.52 -3.19 -13.59
N VAL A 56 13.23 -2.05 -14.22
CA VAL A 56 12.19 -1.12 -13.76
C VAL A 56 10.79 -1.73 -13.95
N VAL A 57 10.49 -2.26 -15.15
CA VAL A 57 9.18 -2.89 -15.43
C VAL A 57 8.99 -4.15 -14.58
N GLY A 58 10.03 -4.99 -14.46
CA GLY A 58 9.99 -6.18 -13.61
C GLY A 58 9.77 -5.83 -12.14
N GLY A 59 10.47 -4.80 -11.64
CA GLY A 59 10.27 -4.26 -10.30
C GLY A 59 8.84 -3.79 -10.09
N LEU A 60 8.30 -3.02 -11.03
CA LEU A 60 6.92 -2.52 -10.99
C LEU A 60 5.89 -3.66 -10.94
N ILE A 61 6.00 -4.65 -11.83
CA ILE A 61 5.12 -5.83 -11.84
C ILE A 61 5.19 -6.55 -10.50
N PHE A 62 6.40 -6.79 -9.99
CA PHE A 62 6.60 -7.45 -8.71
C PHE A 62 5.98 -6.66 -7.55
N GLY A 63 6.20 -5.34 -7.51
CA GLY A 63 5.62 -4.44 -6.51
C GLY A 63 4.09 -4.40 -6.55
N VAL A 64 3.48 -4.49 -7.74
CA VAL A 64 2.02 -4.57 -7.92
C VAL A 64 1.49 -5.91 -7.40
N LEU A 65 2.11 -7.02 -7.80
CA LEU A 65 1.69 -8.36 -7.41
C LEU A 65 1.77 -8.55 -5.88
N LEU A 66 2.86 -8.07 -5.28
CA LEU A 66 3.02 -8.08 -3.83
C LEU A 66 1.89 -7.31 -3.15
N ARG A 67 1.66 -6.04 -3.50
CA ARG A 67 0.60 -5.23 -2.88
C ARG A 67 -0.78 -5.86 -3.04
N TYR A 68 -1.07 -6.41 -4.21
CA TYR A 68 -2.32 -7.10 -4.44
C TYR A 68 -2.46 -8.34 -3.55
N ALA A 69 -1.45 -9.23 -3.52
CA ALA A 69 -1.49 -10.45 -2.74
C ALA A 69 -1.64 -10.18 -1.23
N PHE A 70 -0.85 -9.26 -0.70
CA PHE A 70 -0.90 -8.90 0.72
C PHE A 70 -2.16 -8.12 1.09
N GLY A 71 -2.57 -7.14 0.27
CA GLY A 71 -3.83 -6.42 0.48
C GLY A 71 -5.04 -7.34 0.45
N MET A 72 -5.08 -8.30 -0.48
CA MET A 72 -6.13 -9.31 -0.53
C MET A 72 -6.10 -10.25 0.68
N ARG A 73 -4.91 -10.65 1.13
CA ARG A 73 -4.76 -11.44 2.37
C ARG A 73 -5.32 -10.67 3.57
N HIS A 74 -5.00 -9.38 3.69
CA HIS A 74 -5.49 -8.51 4.76
C HIS A 74 -7.02 -8.38 4.72
N ILE A 75 -7.61 -8.12 3.55
CA ILE A 75 -9.07 -8.01 3.37
C ILE A 75 -9.78 -9.34 3.70
N ARG A 76 -9.17 -10.48 3.36
CA ARG A 76 -9.72 -11.80 3.69
C ARG A 76 -9.76 -12.02 5.21
N THR A 77 -8.70 -11.63 5.92
CA THR A 77 -8.59 -11.76 7.38
C THR A 77 -9.37 -10.70 8.17
N ASN A 78 -9.84 -9.63 7.52
CA ASN A 78 -10.64 -8.60 8.17
C ASN A 78 -12.01 -9.12 8.62
N TYR A 79 -12.52 -8.57 9.72
CA TYR A 79 -13.83 -8.93 10.30
C TYR A 79 -14.99 -8.11 9.72
N CYS A 80 -14.73 -7.32 8.67
CA CYS A 80 -15.72 -6.49 8.01
C CYS A 80 -16.80 -7.32 7.30
N SER A 81 -18.00 -6.74 7.14
CA SER A 81 -19.09 -7.33 6.35
C SER A 81 -18.69 -7.49 4.88
N SER A 82 -19.39 -8.38 4.15
CA SER A 82 -19.11 -8.65 2.74
C SER A 82 -19.14 -7.38 1.86
N ARG A 83 -20.08 -6.46 2.14
CA ARG A 83 -20.18 -5.17 1.44
C ARG A 83 -18.94 -4.29 1.67
N VAL A 84 -18.49 -4.18 2.91
CA VAL A 84 -17.29 -3.41 3.25
C VAL A 84 -16.06 -4.05 2.63
N LYS A 85 -15.93 -5.39 2.68
CA LYS A 85 -14.83 -6.10 1.99
C LYS A 85 -14.80 -5.83 0.49
N SER A 86 -15.96 -5.68 -0.16
CA SER A 86 -16.03 -5.31 -1.58
C SER A 86 -15.47 -3.90 -1.81
N LEU A 87 -15.88 -2.93 -1.00
CA LEU A 87 -15.32 -1.56 -1.04
C LEU A 87 -13.81 -1.55 -0.78
N GLN A 88 -13.32 -2.35 0.16
CA GLN A 88 -11.88 -2.48 0.42
C GLN A 88 -11.11 -3.01 -0.79
N ARG A 89 -11.68 -3.96 -1.54
CA ARG A 89 -11.06 -4.48 -2.78
C ARG A 89 -11.02 -3.43 -3.87
N ILE A 90 -12.12 -2.70 -4.07
CA ILE A 90 -12.19 -1.61 -5.05
C ILE A 90 -11.18 -0.52 -4.69
N GLY A 91 -11.11 -0.12 -3.42
CA GLY A 91 -10.14 0.85 -2.93
C GLY A 91 -8.70 0.39 -3.11
N LEU A 92 -8.39 -0.88 -2.80
CA LEU A 92 -7.07 -1.46 -3.03
C LEU A 92 -6.67 -1.41 -4.51
N LEU A 93 -7.57 -1.80 -5.41
CA LEU A 93 -7.31 -1.75 -6.86
C LEU A 93 -7.11 -0.33 -7.38
N ALA A 94 -7.96 0.62 -6.94
CA ALA A 94 -7.83 2.02 -7.31
C ALA A 94 -6.48 2.60 -6.87
N MET A 95 -6.03 2.26 -5.65
CA MET A 95 -4.74 2.73 -5.12
C MET A 95 -3.54 2.09 -5.81
N ILE A 96 -3.63 0.81 -6.16
CA ILE A 96 -2.61 0.15 -6.99
C ILE A 96 -2.54 0.82 -8.37
N ALA A 97 -3.68 1.12 -9.00
CA ALA A 97 -3.72 1.80 -10.30
C ALA A 97 -3.11 3.21 -10.21
N LEU A 98 -3.41 3.97 -9.16
CA LEU A 98 -2.82 5.28 -8.90
C LEU A 98 -1.30 5.20 -8.73
N LEU A 99 -0.81 4.23 -7.95
CA LEU A 99 0.63 3.98 -7.78
C LEU A 99 1.31 3.66 -9.10
N VAL A 100 0.74 2.74 -9.89
CA VAL A 100 1.28 2.39 -11.21
C VAL A 100 1.34 3.61 -12.12
N TRP A 101 0.28 4.41 -12.16
CA TRP A 101 0.27 5.64 -12.93
C TRP A 101 1.40 6.59 -12.49
N PHE A 102 1.60 6.74 -11.18
CA PHE A 102 2.66 7.58 -10.63
C PHE A 102 4.06 7.08 -10.97
N GLU A 103 4.32 5.78 -10.83
CA GLU A 103 5.59 5.16 -11.22
C GLU A 103 5.87 5.32 -12.72
N CYS A 104 4.84 5.18 -13.57
CA CYS A 104 4.95 5.45 -15.00
C CYS A 104 5.32 6.92 -15.27
N LEU A 105 4.71 7.87 -14.55
CA LEU A 105 5.07 9.29 -14.66
C LEU A 105 6.54 9.52 -14.26
N LEU A 106 7.00 8.91 -13.17
CA LEU A 106 8.40 8.98 -12.74
C LEU A 106 9.38 8.42 -13.77
N CYS A 107 9.00 7.36 -14.48
CA CYS A 107 9.82 6.77 -15.54
C CYS A 107 9.93 7.68 -16.78
N VAL A 108 8.90 8.47 -17.06
CA VAL A 108 8.85 9.38 -18.22
C VAL A 108 9.47 10.74 -17.89
N MET A 109 9.49 11.13 -16.62
CA MET A 109 10.14 12.38 -16.19
C MET A 109 11.65 12.34 -16.50
N PRO A 110 12.23 13.49 -16.90
CA PRO A 110 13.66 13.57 -17.16
C PRO A 110 14.46 13.17 -15.91
N PRO A 111 15.69 12.62 -16.08
CA PRO A 111 16.55 12.25 -14.97
C PRO A 111 16.69 13.43 -13.99
N ILE A 112 16.55 13.13 -12.70
CA ILE A 112 16.79 14.13 -11.64
C ILE A 112 18.18 14.71 -11.86
N PRO A 113 18.32 16.05 -11.91
CA PRO A 113 19.61 16.68 -12.10
C PRO A 113 20.58 16.23 -11.00
N PRO A 114 21.89 16.19 -11.26
CA PRO A 114 22.88 15.80 -10.26
C PRO A 114 22.87 16.69 -9.01
N ALA A 115 22.27 17.88 -9.09
CA ALA A 115 22.01 18.77 -7.96
C ALA A 115 20.92 18.26 -6.97
N GLY A 116 20.28 17.12 -7.27
CA GLY A 116 19.24 16.51 -6.44
C GLY A 116 17.83 17.07 -6.69
N LEU A 117 16.88 16.58 -5.91
CA LEU A 117 15.49 17.05 -5.91
C LEU A 117 15.40 18.45 -5.30
N LYS A 118 14.70 19.35 -5.96
CA LYS A 118 14.41 20.68 -5.41
C LYS A 118 13.32 20.57 -4.33
N ALA A 119 13.30 21.53 -3.40
CA ALA A 119 12.27 21.64 -2.37
C ALA A 119 10.81 21.46 -2.87
N PRO A 120 10.37 22.09 -3.99
CA PRO A 120 9.01 21.87 -4.50
C PRO A 120 8.73 20.42 -4.92
N GLU A 121 9.72 19.73 -5.50
CA GLU A 121 9.58 18.34 -5.91
C GLU A 121 9.48 17.44 -4.68
N MET A 122 10.36 17.63 -3.69
CA MET A 122 10.29 16.91 -2.42
C MET A 122 8.95 17.12 -1.70
N MET A 123 8.43 18.36 -1.67
CA MET A 123 7.11 18.65 -1.09
C MET A 123 6.00 17.91 -1.84
N PHE A 124 6.03 17.89 -3.17
CA PHE A 124 5.06 17.16 -3.98
C PHE A 124 5.10 15.65 -3.70
N PHE A 125 6.28 15.02 -3.70
CA PHE A 125 6.42 13.59 -3.39
C PHE A 125 5.95 13.25 -1.98
N THR A 126 6.32 14.08 -0.99
CA THR A 126 5.93 13.89 0.41
C THR A 126 4.42 14.04 0.58
N ALA A 127 3.82 15.08 -0.01
CA ALA A 127 2.38 15.29 0.03
C ALA A 127 1.63 14.11 -0.59
N MET A 128 2.07 13.64 -1.76
CA MET A 128 1.41 12.53 -2.44
C MET A 128 1.56 11.21 -1.67
N PHE A 129 2.75 10.93 -1.12
CA PHE A 129 2.99 9.74 -0.29
C PHE A 129 2.14 9.76 0.99
N SER A 130 2.05 10.91 1.66
CA SER A 130 1.22 11.07 2.86
C SER A 130 -0.27 10.90 2.56
N GLY A 131 -0.75 11.45 1.45
CA GLY A 131 -2.12 11.26 0.98
C GLY A 131 -2.42 9.81 0.64
N TYR A 132 -1.48 9.13 -0.02
CA TYR A 132 -1.56 7.70 -0.31
C TYR A 132 -1.71 6.87 0.98
N LEU A 133 -0.84 7.08 1.96
CA LEU A 133 -0.87 6.35 3.22
C LEU A 133 -2.15 6.61 4.01
N LEU A 134 -2.60 7.87 4.05
CA LEU A 134 -3.83 8.24 4.75
C LEU A 134 -5.05 7.57 4.12
N PHE A 135 -5.12 7.54 2.79
CA PHE A 135 -6.20 6.87 2.08
C PHE A 135 -6.17 5.35 2.31
N MET A 136 -4.99 4.72 2.22
CA MET A 136 -4.83 3.29 2.48
C MET A 136 -5.20 2.93 3.92
N ALA A 137 -4.83 3.76 4.90
CA ALA A 137 -5.23 3.58 6.29
C ALA A 137 -6.76 3.60 6.47
N CYS A 138 -7.44 4.52 5.78
CA CYS A 138 -8.91 4.59 5.81
C CYS A 138 -9.55 3.37 5.14
N VAL A 139 -9.08 2.97 3.96
CA VAL A 139 -9.63 1.84 3.20
C VAL A 139 -9.40 0.52 3.93
N LEU A 140 -8.18 0.27 4.42
CA LEU A 140 -7.79 -1.00 5.04
C LEU A 140 -8.09 -1.08 6.54
N TYR A 141 -8.88 -0.14 7.07
CA TYR A 141 -9.29 -0.17 8.46
C TYR A 141 -9.94 -1.53 8.80
N PRO A 142 -9.48 -2.25 9.84
CA PRO A 142 -9.84 -3.64 10.08
C PRO A 142 -11.28 -3.85 10.62
N GLY A 143 -12.04 -2.77 10.79
CA GLY A 143 -13.36 -2.81 11.43
C GLY A 143 -13.28 -3.16 12.92
N ARG A 144 -14.43 -3.27 13.57
CA ARG A 144 -14.55 -3.75 14.97
C ARG A 144 -15.25 -5.10 14.98
N ARG A 145 -14.82 -6.04 15.84
CA ARG A 145 -15.53 -7.31 16.06
C ARG A 145 -16.79 -7.04 16.88
N CYS A 146 -17.96 -7.44 16.40
CA CYS A 146 -19.13 -7.68 17.24
C CYS A 146 -19.24 -9.19 17.40
N PHE A 147 -19.11 -9.70 18.62
CA PHE A 147 -19.39 -11.11 18.91
C PHE A 147 -20.89 -11.25 19.15
N HIS A 148 -21.58 -12.03 18.32
CA HIS A 148 -22.86 -12.62 18.74
C HIS A 148 -22.53 -13.85 19.57
N GLU A 149 -22.89 -13.81 20.85
CA GLU A 149 -22.74 -14.91 21.82
C GLU A 149 -23.74 -16.02 21.47
N GLY A 150 -23.43 -16.78 20.42
CA GLY A 150 -24.26 -17.88 19.91
C GLY A 150 -23.53 -18.87 18.98
N ASP A 151 -22.26 -18.66 18.64
CA ASP A 151 -21.50 -19.50 17.68
C ASP A 151 -20.59 -20.56 18.36
N ASN A 152 -20.85 -20.91 19.62
CA ASN A 152 -20.17 -22.02 20.31
C ASN A 152 -21.19 -23.09 20.74
N GLU A 153 -21.74 -23.82 19.78
CA GLU A 153 -22.22 -25.20 19.99
C GLU A 153 -21.59 -26.11 18.94
#